data_AF-S4P6P1-F1
#
_entry.id   AF-S4P6P1-F1
#
_cell.length_a   1.000
_cell.length_b   1.000
_cell.length_c   1.000
_cell.angle_alpha   90.00
_cell.angle_beta   90.00
_cell.angle_gamma   90.00
#
_symmetry.space_group_name_H-M   'P 1'
#
loop_
_entity.id
_entity.type
_entity.pdbx_description
1 polymer ?
#
loop_
_entity_poly.entity_id
_entity_poly.type
_entity_poly.pdbx_seq_one_letter_code
_entity_poly.pdbx_strand_id
1 'polypeptide(L)'
;RAITFGCTLTIVSEYWTITVASCIEAIEEGDSLDSFVMMRGFKEQDQNIYPVAEVMIHPQYQGVNVTFDLAALKSEGRLVKEGNLVLKLPSLV
;
A
#
# COMPACT_ATOMS: atom_id res chain seq x y z
N ARG A 1 -16.20 -8.61 1.35
CA ARG A 1 -15.27 -9.38 0.48
C ARG A 1 -14.38 -10.21 1.41
N ALA A 2 -14.17 -11.49 1.14
CA ALA A 2 -13.22 -12.29 1.91
C ALA A 2 -11.78 -11.88 1.51
N ILE A 3 -10.91 -11.63 2.48
CA ILE A 3 -9.51 -11.28 2.23
C ILE A 3 -8.73 -12.58 2.07
N THR A 4 -8.28 -12.89 0.86
CA THR A 4 -7.53 -14.13 0.56
C THR A 4 -6.02 -13.93 0.69
N PHE A 5 -5.55 -12.71 0.45
CA PHE A 5 -4.15 -12.31 0.47
C PHE A 5 -4.04 -10.82 0.85
N GLY A 6 -2.92 -10.42 1.45
CA GLY A 6 -2.65 -9.01 1.75
C GLY A 6 -1.22 -8.80 2.28
N CYS A 7 -0.73 -7.57 2.11
CA CYS A 7 0.57 -7.15 2.62
C CYS A 7 0.42 -5.95 3.56
N THR A 8 1.50 -5.69 4.30
CA THR A 8 1.57 -4.51 5.17
C THR A 8 1.88 -3.27 4.35
N LEU A 9 1.16 -2.19 4.64
CA LEU A 9 1.37 -0.85 4.09
C LEU A 9 1.84 0.07 5.21
N THR A 10 2.83 0.92 4.91
CA THR A 10 3.31 1.96 5.83
C THR A 10 2.84 3.32 5.35
N ILE A 11 2.14 4.06 6.20
CA ILE A 11 1.63 5.41 5.86
C ILE A 11 2.78 6.42 5.98
N VAL A 12 3.07 7.10 4.87
CA VAL A 12 4.14 8.11 4.79
C VAL A 12 3.60 9.52 4.52
N SER A 13 2.34 9.65 4.14
CA SER A 13 1.64 10.94 4.07
C SER A 13 0.12 10.77 4.20
N GLU A 14 -0.63 11.86 4.01
CA GLU A 14 -2.09 11.87 4.10
C GLU A 14 -2.79 10.91 3.13
N TYR A 15 -2.19 10.66 1.97
CA TYR A 15 -2.78 9.84 0.90
C TYR A 15 -1.86 8.72 0.41
N TRP A 16 -0.60 8.71 0.85
CA TRP A 16 0.40 7.77 0.34
C TRP A 16 0.85 6.76 1.38
N THR A 17 1.00 5.53 0.90
CA THR A 17 1.63 4.43 1.62
C THR A 17 2.79 3.87 0.81
N ILE A 18 3.71 3.18 1.49
CA ILE A 18 4.78 2.39 0.88
C ILE A 18 4.64 0.92 1.27
N THR A 19 5.03 0.04 0.36
CA THR A 19 5.17 -1.40 0.56
C THR A 19 6.24 -1.95 -0.39
N VAL A 20 6.40 -3.27 -0.44
CA VAL A 20 7.28 -3.95 -1.38
C VAL A 20 6.59 -4.14 -2.73
N ALA A 21 7.31 -3.95 -3.84
CA ALA A 21 6.79 -4.10 -5.20
C ALA A 21 6.37 -5.54 -5.51
N SER A 22 7.10 -6.52 -4.97
CA SER A 22 6.78 -7.94 -5.07
C SER A 22 5.39 -8.30 -4.54
N CYS A 23 4.85 -7.50 -3.61
CA CYS A 23 3.47 -7.66 -3.16
C CYS A 23 2.44 -7.30 -4.25
N ILE A 24 2.73 -6.24 -5.01
CA ILE A 24 1.83 -5.74 -6.05
C ILE A 24 1.83 -6.69 -7.25
N GLU A 25 3.02 -7.15 -7.66
CA GLU A 25 3.18 -8.14 -8.72
C GLU A 25 2.38 -9.42 -8.42
N ALA A 26 2.43 -9.92 -7.18
CA ALA A 26 1.64 -11.08 -6.76
C ALA A 26 0.11 -10.87 -6.81
N ILE A 27 -0.36 -9.63 -6.73
CA ILE A 27 -1.79 -9.28 -6.86
C ILE A 27 -2.18 -9.15 -8.34
N GLU A 28 -1.36 -8.50 -9.17
CA GLU A 28 -1.62 -8.35 -10.61
C GLU A 28 -1.62 -9.69 -11.36
N GLU A 29 -0.78 -10.65 -10.95
CA GLU A 29 -0.80 -12.00 -11.52
C GLU A 29 -2.09 -12.78 -11.18
N GLY A 30 -2.79 -12.40 -10.10
CA GLY A 30 -3.99 -13.08 -9.62
C GLY A 30 -5.30 -12.39 -9.95
N ASP A 31 -5.32 -11.06 -10.09
CA ASP A 31 -6.53 -10.23 -10.19
C ASP A 31 -6.28 -8.85 -10.87
N SER A 32 -7.36 -8.12 -11.22
CA SER A 32 -7.29 -6.71 -11.67
C SER A 32 -6.95 -5.76 -10.50
N LEU A 33 -6.31 -4.62 -10.78
CA LEU A 33 -6.11 -3.54 -9.80
C LEU A 33 -7.41 -3.09 -9.10
N ASP A 34 -8.56 -3.23 -9.79
CA ASP A 34 -9.90 -2.89 -9.26
C ASP A 34 -10.37 -3.83 -8.12
N SER A 35 -9.66 -4.95 -7.91
CA SER A 35 -10.03 -5.97 -6.93
C SER A 35 -9.53 -5.66 -5.52
N PHE A 36 -8.42 -4.92 -5.38
CA PHE A 36 -7.76 -4.72 -4.10
C PHE A 36 -7.99 -3.34 -3.49
N VAL A 37 -7.86 -3.30 -2.16
CA VAL A 37 -8.16 -2.12 -1.35
C VAL A 37 -7.12 -2.02 -0.24
N MET A 38 -6.84 -0.81 0.23
CA MET A 38 -6.08 -0.63 1.46
C MET A 38 -7.02 -0.78 2.65
N MET A 39 -6.56 -1.48 3.67
CA MET A 39 -7.37 -1.75 4.85
C MET A 39 -6.62 -1.34 6.11
N ARG A 40 -7.32 -0.66 7.01
CA ARG A 40 -6.82 -0.38 8.36
C ARG A 40 -7.76 -0.97 9.39
N GLY A 41 -7.19 -1.67 10.38
CA GLY A 41 -7.95 -2.37 11.41
C GLY A 41 -8.25 -3.79 10.98
N PHE A 42 -8.01 -4.75 11.88
CA PHE A 42 -8.22 -6.17 11.63
C PHE A 42 -9.61 -6.65 12.07
N LYS A 43 -10.23 -5.94 13.04
CA LYS A 43 -11.60 -6.22 13.50
C LYS A 43 -12.59 -5.45 12.62
N GLU A 44 -13.69 -6.10 12.25
CA GLU A 44 -14.74 -5.50 11.40
C GLU A 44 -15.23 -4.15 11.93
N GLN A 45 -15.30 -3.99 13.25
CA GLN A 45 -15.83 -2.79 13.92
C GLN A 45 -14.95 -1.54 13.72
N ASP A 46 -13.65 -1.71 13.45
CA ASP A 46 -12.68 -0.62 13.26
C ASP A 46 -12.09 -0.60 11.84
N GLN A 47 -12.66 -1.41 10.94
CA GLN A 47 -12.14 -1.59 9.60
C GLN A 47 -12.47 -0.39 8.73
N ASN A 48 -11.43 0.32 8.30
CA ASN A 48 -11.54 1.37 7.29
C ASN A 48 -10.97 0.83 5.98
N ILE A 49 -11.79 0.85 4.94
CA ILE A 49 -11.43 0.42 3.59
C ILE A 49 -11.21 1.65 2.73
N TYR A 50 -10.10 1.66 1.99
CA TYR A 50 -9.75 2.75 1.10
C TYR A 50 -9.44 2.21 -0.31
N PRO A 51 -10.16 2.66 -1.34
CA PRO A 51 -9.81 2.37 -2.72
C PRO A 51 -8.42 2.91 -3.07
N VAL A 52 -7.76 2.22 -4.00
CA VAL A 52 -6.43 2.61 -4.51
C VAL A 52 -6.62 3.45 -5.76
N ALA A 53 -6.12 4.68 -5.71
CA ALA A 53 -6.19 5.63 -6.82
C ALA A 53 -5.02 5.45 -7.81
N GLU A 54 -3.86 5.04 -7.30
CA GLU A 54 -2.62 4.98 -8.07
C GLU A 54 -1.63 4.00 -7.44
N VAL A 55 -0.87 3.32 -8.29
CA VAL A 55 0.23 2.43 -7.90
C VAL A 55 1.48 2.84 -8.66
N MET A 56 2.57 3.07 -7.93
CA MET A 56 3.88 3.42 -8.46
C MET A 56 4.90 2.40 -8.01
N ILE A 57 5.25 1.46 -8.89
CA ILE A 57 6.36 0.54 -8.69
C ILE A 57 7.67 1.28 -8.98
N HIS A 58 8.71 1.04 -8.17
CA HIS A 58 10.02 1.64 -8.42
C HIS A 58 10.50 1.29 -9.84
N PRO A 59 10.94 2.28 -10.66
CA PRO A 59 11.21 2.06 -12.09
C PRO A 59 12.36 1.09 -12.38
N GLN A 60 13.21 0.82 -11.38
CA GLN A 60 14.32 -0.14 -11.45
C GLN A 60 14.00 -1.49 -10.81
N TYR A 61 12.76 -1.73 -10.39
CA TYR A 61 12.34 -3.05 -9.90
C TYR A 61 12.52 -4.10 -11.01
N GLN A 62 13.05 -5.27 -10.67
CA GLN A 62 13.32 -6.35 -11.64
C GLN A 62 12.73 -7.71 -11.22
N GLY A 63 11.71 -7.73 -10.36
CA GLY A 63 11.02 -8.94 -9.92
C GLY A 63 11.37 -9.42 -8.50
N VAL A 64 10.69 -10.48 -8.06
CA VAL A 64 10.54 -10.98 -6.67
C VAL A 64 11.86 -11.30 -5.92
N ASN A 65 13.02 -11.24 -6.56
CA ASN A 65 14.33 -11.55 -5.95
C ASN A 65 15.39 -10.45 -6.17
N VAL A 66 14.99 -9.21 -6.45
CA VAL A 66 15.91 -8.21 -7.02
C VAL A 66 15.94 -6.90 -6.23
N THR A 67 16.85 -6.01 -6.63
CA THR A 67 17.01 -4.65 -6.15
C THR A 67 15.75 -3.81 -6.36
N PHE A 68 15.58 -2.80 -5.51
CA PHE A 68 14.50 -1.81 -5.60
C PHE A 68 13.08 -2.39 -5.42
N ASP A 69 12.93 -3.38 -4.54
CA ASP A 69 11.63 -3.94 -4.14
C ASP A 69 10.82 -2.93 -3.30
N LEU A 70 10.27 -1.92 -3.98
CA LEU A 70 9.57 -0.79 -3.37
C LEU A 70 8.44 -0.33 -4.30
N ALA A 71 7.26 -0.14 -3.72
CA ALA A 71 6.12 0.48 -4.38
C ALA A 71 5.45 1.51 -3.47
N ALA A 72 4.92 2.57 -4.07
CA ALA A 72 4.08 3.55 -3.41
C ALA A 72 2.64 3.42 -3.93
N LEU A 73 1.68 3.46 -3.01
CA LEU A 73 0.26 3.38 -3.34
C LEU A 73 -0.44 4.62 -2.82
N LYS A 74 -1.26 5.22 -3.68
CA LYS A 74 -2.11 6.36 -3.37
C LYS A 74 -3.52 5.91 -3.07
N SER A 75 -4.09 6.41 -2.00
CA SER A 75 -5.50 6.21 -1.69
C SER A 75 -6.37 7.30 -2.30
N GLU A 76 -7.59 6.95 -2.71
CA GLU A 76 -8.63 7.94 -3.04
C GLU A 76 -9.05 8.77 -1.82
N GLY A 77 -8.91 8.22 -0.61
CA GLY A 77 -9.34 8.84 0.65
C GLY A 77 -8.17 9.25 1.54
N ARG A 78 -8.44 10.17 2.48
CA ARG A 78 -7.44 10.58 3.47
C ARG A 78 -7.19 9.47 4.48
N LEU A 79 -5.96 8.98 4.54
CA LEU A 79 -5.51 7.92 5.44
C LEU A 79 -5.25 8.42 6.85
N VAL A 80 -4.81 9.66 7.01
CA VAL A 80 -4.45 10.23 8.33
C VAL A 80 -5.71 10.81 8.99
N LYS A 81 -6.03 10.33 10.19
CA LYS A 81 -6.99 10.94 11.13
C LYS A 81 -6.15 11.55 12.27
N GLU A 82 -6.71 12.51 13.01
CA GLU A 82 -6.01 13.11 14.15
C GLU A 82 -5.45 12.02 15.09
N GLY A 83 -4.16 12.11 15.43
CA GLY A 83 -3.48 11.13 16.29
C GLY A 83 -2.76 9.96 15.59
N ASN A 84 -2.81 9.86 14.25
CA ASN A 84 -2.10 8.79 13.54
C ASN A 84 -0.61 9.07 13.33
N LEU A 85 0.20 8.03 13.50
CA LEU A 85 1.63 8.03 13.17
C LEU A 85 1.83 8.01 11.65
N VAL A 86 2.21 9.16 11.09
CA VAL A 86 2.83 9.23 9.76
C VAL A 86 4.31 8.94 9.95
N LEU A 87 4.82 7.88 9.29
CA LEU A 87 6.25 7.62 9.32
C LEU A 87 6.96 8.75 8.58
N LYS A 88 7.82 9.49 9.29
CA LYS A 88 8.75 10.43 8.66
C LYS A 88 9.92 9.64 8.11
N LEU A 89 10.02 9.58 6.80
CA LEU A 89 11.20 9.03 6.15
C LEU A 89 12.40 9.94 6.45
N PRO A 90 13.59 9.37 6.68
CA PRO A 90 14.80 10.18 6.77
C PRO A 90 14.98 10.93 5.45
N SER A 91 15.07 12.24 5.53
CA SER A 91 15.52 13.06 4.40
C SER A 91 17.01 12.80 4.21
N LEU A 92 17.41 12.40 3.01
CA LEU A 92 18.80 12.46 2.58
C LEU A 92 19.15 13.96 2.45
N VAL A 93 19.67 14.53 3.53
CA VAL A 93 20.29 15.87 3.55
C VAL A 93 21.79 15.68 3.46
#